data_AF-A0A7S2NNR9-F1
#
_entry.id   AF-A0A7S2NNR9-F1
#
_cell.length_a   1.000
_cell.length_b   1.000
_cell.length_c   1.000
_cell.angle_alpha   90.00
_cell.angle_beta   90.00
_cell.angle_gamma   90.00
#
_symmetry.space_group_name_H-M   'P 1'
#
loop_
_entity.id
_entity.type
_entity.pdbx_description
1 polymer ?
#
loop_
_entity_poly.entity_id
_entity_poly.type
_entity_poly.pdbx_seq_one_letter_code
_entity_poly.pdbx_strand_id
1 'polypeptide(L)'
;RRPRVGGVRLAPRRVLLESSWIKFGEFSKVAFRLYPCGDGTAHQGNATVFIWMERPPGLSFTFNLRVGDTLSTAPRLWQACMIHYRMDIRWTQLATALTFREGVPEELHVTLQVLQWHGPEPNPADSSEEYHTTVSLALEMLHGAASASAEAFQEVGAQTA
;
A
#
# COMPACT_ATOMS: atom_id res chain seq x y z
N ARG A 1 -1.38 -28.64 -44.38
CA ARG A 1 -2.45 -28.47 -43.38
C ARG A 1 -1.81 -27.94 -42.11
N ARG A 2 -2.16 -26.72 -41.68
CA ARG A 2 -1.45 -25.95 -40.64
C ARG A 2 -1.73 -26.54 -39.24
N PRO A 3 -0.75 -26.56 -38.32
CA PRO A 3 -0.98 -26.94 -36.93
C PRO A 3 -1.97 -25.96 -36.29
N ARG A 4 -2.88 -26.48 -35.47
CA ARG A 4 -3.89 -25.70 -34.77
C ARG A 4 -3.19 -24.72 -33.83
N VAL A 5 -3.40 -23.42 -34.06
CA VAL A 5 -2.99 -22.34 -33.17
C VAL A 5 -3.71 -22.56 -31.84
N GLY A 6 -2.94 -22.87 -30.79
CA GLY A 6 -3.47 -22.89 -29.43
C GLY A 6 -3.98 -21.49 -29.09
N GLY A 7 -5.30 -21.34 -29.02
CA GLY A 7 -5.90 -20.13 -28.46
C GLY A 7 -5.37 -19.93 -27.04
N VAL A 8 -5.01 -18.71 -26.69
CA VAL A 8 -4.49 -18.31 -25.38
C VAL A 8 -5.63 -18.41 -24.34
N ARG A 9 -6.03 -19.64 -24.00
CA ARG A 9 -6.76 -19.95 -22.78
C ARG A 9 -5.73 -19.90 -21.66
N LEU A 10 -5.48 -18.71 -21.13
CA LEU A 10 -4.81 -18.54 -19.85
C LEU A 10 -5.67 -19.28 -18.81
N ALA A 11 -5.22 -20.46 -18.38
CA ALA A 11 -5.82 -21.15 -17.25
C ALA A 11 -5.69 -20.25 -16.01
N PRO A 12 -6.72 -20.12 -15.15
CA PRO A 12 -6.63 -19.28 -13.96
C PRO A 12 -5.58 -19.87 -13.01
N ARG A 13 -4.44 -19.19 -12.87
CA ARG A 13 -3.48 -19.47 -11.80
C ARG A 13 -4.06 -18.89 -10.52
N ARG A 14 -4.69 -19.75 -9.71
CA ARG A 14 -5.20 -19.48 -8.37
C ARG A 14 -4.07 -19.11 -7.40
N VAL A 15 -3.41 -17.98 -7.58
CA VAL A 15 -2.35 -17.56 -6.67
C VAL A 15 -2.70 -16.16 -6.18
N LEU A 16 -3.57 -16.15 -5.18
CA LEU A 16 -3.64 -15.05 -4.22
C LEU A 16 -2.26 -14.95 -3.56
N LEU A 17 -1.62 -13.80 -3.69
CA LEU A 17 -0.42 -13.48 -2.91
C LEU A 17 -0.85 -12.67 -1.69
N GLU A 18 -0.55 -13.17 -0.50
CA GLU A 18 -0.89 -12.52 0.76
C GLU A 18 0.39 -12.31 1.58
N SER A 19 0.55 -11.11 2.14
CA SER A 19 1.60 -10.84 3.11
C SER A 19 1.16 -11.26 4.51
N SER A 20 2.12 -11.47 5.41
CA SER A 20 1.84 -11.43 6.84
C SER A 20 1.38 -10.02 7.27
N TRP A 21 0.87 -9.92 8.49
CA TRP A 21 0.61 -8.64 9.14
C TRP A 21 1.94 -7.96 9.50
N ILE A 22 2.16 -6.76 8.96
CA ILE A 22 3.37 -5.96 9.14
C ILE A 22 3.03 -4.79 10.06
N LYS A 23 3.91 -4.47 11.02
CA LYS A 23 3.73 -3.32 11.92
C LYS A 23 3.64 -2.02 11.10
N PHE A 24 2.61 -1.22 11.36
CA PHE A 24 2.38 0.07 10.72
C PHE A 24 2.30 1.16 11.80
N GLY A 25 3.42 1.87 12.00
CA GLY A 25 3.59 2.73 13.17
C GLY A 25 3.50 1.95 14.48
N GLU A 26 3.17 2.63 15.58
CA GLU A 26 3.06 1.99 16.90
C GLU A 26 1.69 1.35 17.18
N PHE A 27 0.67 1.60 16.34
CA PHE A 27 -0.73 1.38 16.76
C PHE A 27 -1.53 0.42 15.87
N SER A 28 -1.03 0.07 14.69
CA SER A 28 -1.75 -0.83 13.78
C SER A 28 -0.81 -1.78 13.05
N LYS A 29 -1.41 -2.76 12.39
CA LYS A 29 -0.72 -3.65 11.45
C LYS A 29 -1.41 -3.57 10.11
N VAL A 30 -0.63 -3.71 9.05
CA VAL A 30 -1.09 -3.71 7.67
C VAL A 30 -0.79 -5.04 7.00
N ALA A 31 -1.71 -5.53 6.18
CA ALA A 31 -1.50 -6.71 5.34
C ALA A 31 -1.92 -6.41 3.89
N PHE A 32 -1.24 -7.03 2.95
CA PHE A 32 -1.48 -6.88 1.51
C PHE A 32 -2.02 -8.18 0.95
N ARG A 33 -3.00 -8.08 0.05
CA ARG A 33 -3.53 -9.19 -0.73
C ARG A 33 -3.57 -8.80 -2.20
N LEU A 34 -2.87 -9.54 -3.05
CA LEU A 34 -2.79 -9.28 -4.48
C LEU A 34 -3.49 -10.38 -5.26
N TYR A 35 -4.44 -9.97 -6.09
CA TYR A 35 -5.13 -10.80 -7.07
C TYR A 35 -4.55 -10.50 -8.46
N PRO A 36 -3.95 -11.51 -9.13
CA PRO A 36 -3.48 -11.37 -10.50
C PRO A 36 -4.60 -11.09 -11.49
N CYS A 37 -4.23 -10.74 -12.72
CA CYS A 37 -5.20 -10.46 -13.77
C CYS A 37 -6.15 -11.62 -14.05
N GLY A 38 -7.45 -11.33 -14.01
CA GLY A 38 -8.51 -12.30 -14.30
C GLY A 38 -8.73 -13.31 -13.18
N ASP A 39 -8.22 -13.05 -11.97
CA ASP A 39 -8.45 -13.86 -10.77
C ASP A 39 -9.32 -13.12 -9.73
N GLY A 40 -10.18 -13.86 -9.03
CA GLY A 40 -11.06 -13.35 -7.98
C GLY A 40 -11.85 -12.10 -8.38
N THR A 41 -11.58 -10.98 -7.70
CA THR A 41 -12.25 -9.69 -7.90
C THR A 41 -11.57 -8.80 -8.94
N ALA A 42 -10.48 -9.26 -9.56
CA ALA A 42 -9.70 -8.47 -10.50
C ALA A 42 -10.35 -8.43 -11.88
N HIS A 43 -10.64 -7.22 -12.37
CA HIS A 43 -11.17 -7.02 -13.71
C HIS A 43 -10.17 -7.51 -14.77
N GLN A 44 -10.68 -7.95 -15.93
CA GLN A 44 -9.83 -8.35 -17.04
C GLN A 44 -8.88 -7.21 -17.45
N GLY A 45 -7.58 -7.51 -17.51
CA GLY A 45 -6.52 -6.55 -17.82
C GLY A 45 -5.92 -5.84 -16.58
N ASN A 46 -6.47 -6.04 -15.38
CA ASN A 46 -5.98 -5.43 -14.14
C ASN A 46 -5.60 -6.49 -13.11
N ALA A 47 -4.60 -6.22 -12.29
CA ALA A 47 -4.47 -6.82 -10.97
C ALA A 47 -5.21 -5.96 -9.93
N THR A 48 -5.66 -6.60 -8.86
CA THR A 48 -6.27 -5.90 -7.72
C THR A 48 -5.42 -6.12 -6.47
N VAL A 49 -5.06 -5.03 -5.80
CA VAL A 49 -4.40 -5.05 -4.49
C VAL A 49 -5.39 -4.59 -3.44
N PHE A 50 -5.59 -5.40 -2.41
CA PHE A 50 -6.25 -5.01 -1.19
C PHE A 50 -5.21 -4.75 -0.11
N ILE A 51 -5.39 -3.66 0.61
CA ILE A 51 -4.60 -3.28 1.76
C ILE A 51 -5.55 -3.33 2.95
N TRP A 52 -5.20 -4.08 3.98
CA TRP A 52 -5.99 -4.25 5.19
C TRP A 52 -5.22 -3.68 6.38
N MET A 53 -5.93 -2.99 7.27
CA MET A 53 -5.41 -2.58 8.57
C MET A 53 -6.15 -3.34 9.68
N GLU A 54 -5.42 -3.77 10.70
CA GLU A 54 -5.97 -4.50 11.85
C GLU A 54 -7.01 -3.65 12.59
N ARG A 55 -6.74 -2.34 12.69
CA ARG A 55 -7.63 -1.31 13.27
C ARG A 55 -7.54 -0.03 12.45
N PRO A 56 -8.58 0.83 12.47
CA PRO A 56 -8.52 2.12 11.83
C PRO A 56 -7.31 2.93 12.33
N PRO A 57 -6.61 3.67 11.46
CA PRO A 57 -5.41 4.41 11.82
C PRO A 57 -5.67 5.62 12.73
N GLY A 58 -6.92 6.06 12.88
CA GLY A 58 -7.27 7.24 13.69
C GLY A 58 -6.93 8.58 13.03
N LEU A 59 -6.04 8.58 12.03
CA LEU A 59 -5.73 9.71 11.17
C LEU A 59 -5.82 9.35 9.70
N SER A 60 -6.27 10.32 8.92
CA SER A 60 -6.22 10.21 7.47
C SER A 60 -4.79 10.43 6.99
N PHE A 61 -4.39 9.78 5.91
CA PHE A 61 -3.07 10.00 5.31
C PHE A 61 -3.10 9.82 3.80
N THR A 62 -2.32 10.61 3.08
CA THR A 62 -2.05 10.39 1.67
C THR A 62 -0.93 9.37 1.53
N PHE A 63 -1.11 8.38 0.67
CA PHE A 63 -0.11 7.35 0.37
C PHE A 63 -0.02 7.07 -1.12
N ASN A 64 1.06 6.42 -1.55
CA ASN A 64 1.08 5.64 -2.78
C ASN A 64 1.47 4.19 -2.49
N LEU A 65 1.20 3.32 -3.45
CA LEU A 65 1.66 1.95 -3.42
C LEU A 65 2.84 1.82 -4.38
N ARG A 66 3.97 1.33 -3.88
CA ARG A 66 5.11 0.91 -4.72
C ARG A 66 5.14 -0.60 -4.83
N VAL A 67 5.37 -1.11 -6.02
CA VAL A 67 5.53 -2.54 -6.27
C VAL A 67 6.85 -2.77 -7.00
N GLY A 68 7.77 -3.47 -6.34
CA GLY A 68 9.17 -3.49 -6.75
C GLY A 68 9.74 -2.08 -6.87
N ASP A 69 10.73 -1.92 -7.76
CA ASP A 69 11.49 -0.67 -7.89
C ASP A 69 10.95 0.27 -8.99
N THR A 70 10.02 -0.22 -9.81
CA THR A 70 9.66 0.43 -11.08
C THR A 70 8.21 0.92 -11.13
N LEU A 71 7.32 0.41 -10.27
CA LEU A 71 5.92 0.80 -10.27
C LEU A 71 5.58 1.59 -9.01
N SER A 72 5.09 2.82 -9.19
CA SER A 72 4.51 3.65 -8.15
C SER A 72 3.13 4.12 -8.60
N THR A 73 2.10 3.90 -7.78
CA THR A 73 0.74 4.34 -8.11
C THR A 73 0.56 5.83 -7.89
N ALA A 74 -0.49 6.40 -8.46
CA ALA A 74 -0.91 7.76 -8.12
C ALA A 74 -1.22 7.86 -6.60
N PRO A 75 -0.95 9.01 -5.97
CA PRO A 75 -1.32 9.26 -4.58
C PRO A 75 -2.82 9.08 -4.32
N ARG A 76 -3.14 8.51 -3.15
CA ARG A 76 -4.50 8.23 -2.68
C ARG A 76 -4.65 8.65 -1.23
N LEU A 77 -5.86 9.01 -0.83
CA LEU A 77 -6.21 9.30 0.55
C LEU A 77 -6.75 8.05 1.23
N TRP A 78 -6.16 7.67 2.36
CA TRP A 78 -6.72 6.74 3.33
C TRP A 78 -7.46 7.55 4.41
N GLN A 79 -8.72 7.25 4.68
CA GLN A 79 -9.49 7.97 5.71
C GLN A 79 -9.29 7.35 7.10
N ALA A 80 -9.30 8.19 8.14
CA ALA A 80 -9.05 7.81 9.53
C ALA A 80 -9.84 6.59 10.04
N CYS A 81 -11.07 6.39 9.55
CA CYS A 81 -11.97 5.31 9.96
C CYS A 81 -11.87 4.04 9.09
N MET A 82 -11.10 4.07 8.00
CA MET A 82 -11.00 2.94 7.07
C MET A 82 -10.07 1.85 7.59
N ILE A 83 -10.50 0.59 7.41
CA ILE A 83 -9.70 -0.62 7.72
C ILE A 83 -9.29 -1.40 6.46
N HIS A 84 -9.80 -1.02 5.29
CA HIS A 84 -9.44 -1.67 4.05
C HIS A 84 -9.42 -0.67 2.90
N TYR A 85 -8.57 -0.91 1.93
CA TYR A 85 -8.48 -0.12 0.70
C TYR A 85 -8.28 -1.04 -0.49
N ARG A 86 -8.93 -0.72 -1.61
CA ARG A 86 -8.81 -1.47 -2.87
C ARG A 86 -8.15 -0.60 -3.94
N MET A 87 -7.18 -1.17 -4.64
CA MET A 87 -6.53 -0.53 -5.79
C MET A 87 -6.50 -1.50 -6.96
N ASP A 88 -6.97 -1.03 -8.12
CA ASP A 88 -6.80 -1.76 -9.39
C ASP A 88 -5.61 -1.16 -10.16
N ILE A 89 -4.70 -2.02 -10.59
CA ILE A 89 -3.46 -1.69 -11.29
C ILE A 89 -3.47 -2.41 -12.63
N ARG A 90 -3.07 -1.76 -13.74
CA ARG A 90 -2.99 -2.45 -15.02
C ARG A 90 -2.00 -3.61 -14.95
N TRP A 91 -2.43 -4.80 -15.38
CA TRP A 91 -1.60 -5.99 -15.36
C TRP A 91 -0.30 -5.80 -16.15
N THR A 92 -0.34 -5.08 -17.26
CA THR A 92 0.85 -4.80 -18.07
C THR A 92 1.91 -3.99 -17.31
N GLN A 93 1.49 -3.08 -16.43
CA GLN A 93 2.42 -2.31 -15.58
C GLN A 93 3.01 -3.20 -14.48
N LEU A 94 2.17 -4.01 -13.84
CA LEU A 94 2.60 -4.93 -12.80
C LEU A 94 3.54 -6.02 -13.36
N ALA A 95 3.20 -6.61 -14.51
CA ALA A 95 4.00 -7.62 -15.18
C ALA A 95 5.40 -7.09 -15.52
N THR A 96 5.50 -5.85 -16.01
CA THR A 96 6.78 -5.18 -16.26
C THR A 96 7.60 -5.07 -14.97
N ALA A 97 6.97 -4.65 -13.87
CA ALA A 97 7.64 -4.55 -12.56
C ALA A 97 8.12 -5.91 -12.03
N LEU A 98 7.43 -6.99 -12.38
CA LEU A 98 7.82 -8.36 -12.03
C LEU A 98 8.96 -8.90 -12.92
N THR A 99 9.02 -8.51 -14.20
CA THR A 99 10.03 -9.02 -15.15
C THR A 99 11.42 -8.40 -15.04
N PHE A 100 11.55 -7.20 -14.47
CA PHE A 100 12.85 -6.51 -14.38
C PHE A 100 13.80 -7.05 -13.29
N ARG A 101 13.38 -8.06 -12.53
CA ARG A 101 14.25 -8.74 -11.58
C ARG A 101 14.92 -9.94 -12.28
N GLU A 102 16.08 -9.68 -12.88
CA GLU A 102 17.02 -10.73 -13.29
C GLU A 102 17.51 -11.48 -12.05
N GLY A 103 17.24 -12.79 -12.00
CA GLY A 103 17.41 -13.61 -10.80
C GLY A 103 16.10 -13.70 -10.02
N VAL A 104 15.53 -14.91 -9.98
CA VAL A 104 14.23 -15.20 -9.33
C VAL A 104 14.25 -14.67 -7.91
N PRO A 105 13.54 -13.58 -7.58
CA PRO A 105 13.23 -13.30 -6.20
C PRO A 105 12.00 -14.14 -5.88
N GLU A 106 12.10 -15.02 -4.90
CA GLU A 106 10.94 -15.72 -4.33
C GLU A 106 9.93 -14.75 -3.70
N GLU A 107 10.25 -13.46 -3.62
CA GLU A 107 9.51 -12.43 -2.91
C GLU A 107 9.16 -11.21 -3.79
N LEU A 108 7.89 -10.80 -3.71
CA LEU A 108 7.38 -9.55 -4.27
C LEU A 108 7.36 -8.48 -3.18
N HIS A 109 8.13 -7.41 -3.33
CA HIS A 109 8.04 -6.27 -2.41
C HIS A 109 6.90 -5.35 -2.82
N VAL A 110 5.97 -5.15 -1.89
CA VAL A 110 4.90 -4.16 -1.98
C VAL A 110 5.07 -3.21 -0.81
N THR A 111 5.19 -1.92 -1.08
CA THR A 111 5.43 -0.89 -0.08
C THR A 111 4.27 0.10 -0.09
N LEU A 112 3.62 0.28 1.05
CA LEU A 112 2.74 1.42 1.30
C LEU A 112 3.61 2.59 1.77
N GLN A 113 3.82 3.56 0.90
CA GLN A 113 4.58 4.75 1.24
C GLN A 113 3.62 5.85 1.65
N VAL A 114 3.67 6.24 2.93
CA VAL A 114 2.95 7.41 3.44
C VAL A 114 3.65 8.66 2.95
N LEU A 115 2.89 9.56 2.32
CA LEU A 115 3.38 10.82 1.75
C LEU A 115 3.10 11.99 2.68
N GLN A 116 1.91 12.00 3.31
CA GLN A 116 1.49 13.07 4.20
C GLN A 116 0.43 12.55 5.17
N TRP A 117 0.60 12.86 6.46
CA TRP A 117 -0.44 12.68 7.46
C TRP A 117 -1.37 13.90 7.47
N HIS A 118 -2.66 13.65 7.59
CA HIS A 118 -3.67 14.68 7.80
C HIS A 118 -4.09 14.63 9.26
N GLY A 119 -4.09 15.79 9.91
CA GLY A 119 -4.55 15.91 11.29
C GLY A 119 -6.00 15.45 11.46
N PRO A 120 -6.46 15.27 12.71
CA PRO A 120 -7.83 14.86 12.98
C PRO A 120 -8.78 15.89 12.36
N GLU A 121 -9.64 15.44 11.43
CA GLU A 121 -10.66 16.31 10.85
C GLU A 121 -11.63 16.69 11.97
N PRO A 122 -11.82 17.98 12.30
CA PRO A 122 -12.70 18.36 13.40
C PRO A 122 -14.12 17.88 13.09
N ASN A 123 -14.58 16.84 13.79
CA ASN A 123 -15.99 16.49 13.78
C ASN A 123 -16.72 17.52 14.65
N PRO A 124 -17.57 18.41 14.10
CA PRO A 124 -18.28 19.42 14.91
C PRO A 124 -19.26 18.80 15.92
N ALA A 125 -19.49 17.49 15.86
CA ALA A 125 -20.35 16.75 16.79
C ALA A 125 -19.62 16.14 18.00
N ASP A 126 -18.29 16.01 17.96
CA ASP A 126 -17.50 15.33 19.00
C ASP A 126 -16.71 16.33 19.85
N SER A 127 -17.43 17.10 20.67
CA SER A 127 -16.83 17.80 21.81
C SER A 127 -16.81 16.90 23.05
N SER A 128 -16.24 15.70 22.94
CA SER A 128 -16.07 14.76 24.06
C SER A 128 -14.59 14.64 24.45
N GLU A 129 -14.32 14.42 25.74
CA GLU A 129 -12.96 14.35 26.30
C GLU A 129 -12.08 13.24 25.67
N GLU A 130 -12.68 12.21 25.08
CA GLU A 130 -11.97 11.15 24.33
C GLU A 130 -11.31 11.67 23.04
N TYR A 131 -11.87 12.72 22.44
CA TYR A 131 -11.33 13.38 21.24
C TYR A 131 -9.99 14.06 21.53
N HIS A 132 -9.83 14.62 22.73
CA HIS A 132 -8.58 15.26 23.14
C HIS A 132 -7.42 14.26 23.24
N THR A 133 -7.67 13.04 23.70
CA THR A 133 -6.62 12.01 23.82
C THR A 133 -6.18 11.50 22.44
N THR A 134 -7.12 11.35 21.50
CA THR A 134 -6.82 10.92 20.12
C THR A 134 -6.08 12.00 19.34
N VAL A 135 -6.43 13.27 19.53
CA VAL A 135 -5.75 14.42 18.89
C VAL A 135 -4.31 14.58 19.41
N SER A 136 -4.07 14.41 20.72
CA SER A 136 -2.73 14.48 21.29
C SER A 136 -1.80 13.36 20.78
N LEU A 137 -2.30 12.12 20.72
CA LEU A 137 -1.55 11.00 20.15
C LEU A 137 -1.27 11.18 18.66
N ALA A 138 -2.23 11.74 17.93
CA ALA A 138 -2.09 12.08 16.52
C ALA A 138 -1.06 13.18 16.25
N LEU A 139 -0.98 14.19 17.12
CA LEU A 139 0.02 15.23 17.05
C LEU A 139 1.42 14.72 17.42
N GLU A 140 1.54 13.79 18.37
CA GLU A 140 2.79 13.08 18.63
C GLU A 140 3.24 12.26 17.41
N MET A 141 2.31 11.61 16.68
CA MET A 141 2.62 10.94 15.42
C MET A 141 3.11 11.90 14.33
N LEU A 142 2.49 13.08 14.20
CA LEU A 142 2.95 14.11 13.26
C LEU A 142 4.36 14.59 13.61
N HIS A 143 4.66 14.79 14.89
CA HIS A 143 6.00 15.19 15.33
C HIS A 143 7.04 14.06 15.16
N GLY A 144 6.69 12.81 15.49
CA GLY A 144 7.58 11.65 15.32
C GLY A 144 7.81 11.24 13.86
N ALA A 145 6.79 11.37 13.00
CA ALA A 145 6.95 11.15 11.56
C ALA A 145 7.78 12.25 10.89
N ALA A 146 7.64 13.50 11.34
CA ALA A 146 8.46 14.61 10.88
C ALA A 146 9.93 14.46 11.29
N SER A 147 10.21 13.97 12.51
CA SER A 147 11.59 13.71 12.96
C SER A 147 12.23 12.54 12.24
N ALA A 148 11.53 11.41 12.07
CA ALA A 148 12.05 10.25 11.33
C ALA A 148 12.28 10.57 9.84
N SER A 149 11.45 11.42 9.25
CA SER A 149 11.66 11.90 7.87
C SER A 149 12.91 12.78 7.78
N ALA A 150 13.17 13.65 8.77
CA ALA A 150 14.37 14.49 8.81
C ALA A 150 15.66 13.67 8.98
N GLU A 151 15.64 12.61 9.80
CA GLU A 151 16.78 11.70 10.00
C GLU A 151 17.09 10.90 8.72
N ALA A 152 16.06 10.39 8.02
CA ALA A 152 16.24 9.69 6.75
C ALA A 152 16.85 10.58 5.65
N PHE A 153 16.57 11.89 5.65
CA PHE A 153 17.21 12.85 4.74
C PHE A 153 18.66 13.15 5.12
N GLN A 154 19.03 13.12 6.41
CA GLN A 154 20.41 13.30 6.86
C GLN A 154 21.30 12.07 6.57
N GLU A 155 20.79 10.85 6.75
CA GLU A 155 21.54 9.63 6.44
C GLU A 155 21.86 9.51 4.94
N VAL A 156 20.93 9.88 4.06
CA VAL A 156 21.17 9.90 2.60
C VAL A 156 22.21 10.97 2.23
N GLY A 157 22.19 12.13 2.89
CA GLY A 157 23.20 13.18 2.68
C GLY A 157 24.61 12.80 3.16
N ALA A 158 24.70 12.03 4.25
CA ALA A 158 25.97 11.56 4.81
C ALA A 158 26.59 10.38 4.04
N GLN A 159 25.79 9.58 3.32
CA GLN A 159 26.29 8.49 2.46
C GLN A 159 26.77 8.97 1.07
N THR A 160 26.49 10.22 0.70
CA THR A 160 26.91 10.83 -0.58
C THR A 160 28.04 11.85 -0.46
N ALA A 161 28.67 11.98 0.72
CA ALA A 161 29.80 12.89 0.96
C ALA A 161 31.15 12.16 0.97
#